data_AF-A0AAW1L287-F1
#
_entry.id   AF-A0AAW1L287-F1
#
_cell.length_a   1.000
_cell.length_b   1.000
_cell.length_c   1.000
_cell.angle_alpha   90.00
_cell.angle_beta   90.00
_cell.angle_gamma   90.00
#
_symmetry.space_group_name_H-M   'P 1'
#
loop_
_entity.id
_entity.type
_entity.pdbx_description
1 polymer ?
#
loop_
_entity_poly.entity_id
_entity_poly.type
_entity_poly.pdbx_seq_one_letter_code
_entity_poly.pdbx_strand_id
1 'polypeptide(L)'
;MVARFRIFHTTIFKNPENVDGIVKACVCLHNYIKKAEQDTLVKRYCGSSFADADVNGTLIPGEWRNEAPSQSALRSITESKRRIRTRNHTQNATTYRDYIKQYVNSDIGSVPWQDLAINKYLLKLLTIIKNI
;
A
#
# COMPACT_ATOMS: atom_id res chain seq x y z
N MET A 1 8.14 2.99 -28.83
CA MET A 1 7.35 1.75 -28.70
C MET A 1 6.16 2.06 -27.80
N VAL A 2 4.92 1.86 -28.27
CA VAL A 2 3.70 2.20 -27.51
C VAL A 2 3.64 1.31 -26.26
N ALA A 3 3.55 1.95 -25.09
CA ALA A 3 3.73 1.27 -23.79
C ALA A 3 2.79 0.07 -23.60
N ARG A 4 3.37 -1.07 -23.20
CA ARG A 4 2.68 -2.34 -22.99
C ARG A 4 1.78 -2.24 -21.75
N PHE A 5 0.55 -2.73 -21.87
CA PHE A 5 -0.44 -2.84 -20.78
C PHE A 5 -0.51 -1.66 -19.81
N ARG A 6 -0.57 -0.42 -20.33
CA ARG A 6 -0.72 0.82 -19.52
C ARG A 6 -1.90 0.78 -18.54
N ILE A 7 -2.89 -0.06 -18.80
CA ILE A 7 -4.03 -0.29 -17.90
C ILE A 7 -3.59 -0.68 -16.48
N PHE A 8 -2.45 -1.38 -16.34
CA PHE A 8 -1.89 -1.75 -15.03
C PHE A 8 -1.04 -0.66 -14.39
N HIS A 9 -0.71 0.42 -15.12
CA HIS A 9 0.10 1.51 -14.58
C HIS A 9 -0.74 2.45 -13.70
N THR A 10 -2.06 2.41 -13.86
CA THR A 10 -3.04 3.23 -13.14
C THR A 10 -3.98 2.37 -12.30
N THR A 11 -4.60 2.97 -11.29
CA THR A 11 -5.65 2.30 -10.52
C THR A 11 -6.83 1.95 -11.43
N ILE A 12 -7.29 0.70 -11.39
CA ILE A 12 -8.43 0.24 -12.19
C ILE A 12 -9.71 0.45 -11.39
N PHE A 13 -10.56 1.39 -11.81
CA PHE A 13 -11.84 1.68 -11.16
C PHE A 13 -12.96 0.82 -11.77
N LYS A 14 -12.98 -0.48 -11.43
CA LYS A 14 -13.98 -1.46 -11.90
C LYS A 14 -14.27 -2.52 -10.82
N ASN A 15 -15.41 -3.19 -10.95
CA ASN A 15 -15.76 -4.34 -10.10
C ASN A 15 -14.74 -5.48 -10.28
N PRO A 16 -14.48 -6.29 -9.23
CA PRO A 16 -13.49 -7.36 -9.27
C PRO A 16 -13.67 -8.34 -10.45
N GLU A 17 -14.92 -8.69 -10.78
CA GLU A 17 -15.26 -9.58 -11.91
C GLU A 17 -14.76 -9.02 -13.26
N ASN A 18 -14.91 -7.71 -13.46
CA ASN A 18 -14.43 -7.04 -14.67
C ASN A 18 -12.89 -6.93 -14.68
N VAL A 19 -12.28 -6.74 -13.51
CA VAL A 19 -10.81 -6.73 -13.38
C VAL A 19 -10.23 -8.10 -13.73
N ASP A 20 -10.86 -9.18 -13.27
CA ASP A 20 -10.45 -10.55 -13.63
C ASP A 20 -10.52 -10.78 -15.14
N GLY A 21 -11.59 -10.33 -15.81
CA GLY A 21 -11.70 -10.35 -17.26
C GLY A 21 -10.57 -9.57 -17.96
N ILE A 22 -10.24 -8.37 -17.47
CA ILE A 22 -9.12 -7.56 -17.98
C ILE A 22 -7.79 -8.31 -17.85
N VAL A 23 -7.52 -8.89 -16.68
CA VAL A 23 -6.28 -9.64 -16.41
C VAL A 23 -6.18 -10.84 -17.34
N LYS A 24 -7.24 -11.65 -17.45
CA LYS A 24 -7.28 -12.82 -18.35
C LYS A 24 -7.04 -12.42 -19.81
N ALA A 25 -7.71 -11.37 -20.29
CA ALA A 25 -7.52 -10.87 -21.65
C ALA A 25 -6.07 -10.41 -21.91
N CYS A 26 -5.45 -9.71 -20.94
CA CYS A 26 -4.06 -9.29 -21.04
C CYS A 26 -3.09 -10.48 -21.08
N VAL A 27 -3.32 -11.51 -20.26
CA VAL A 27 -2.50 -12.73 -20.24
C VAL A 27 -2.65 -13.50 -21.56
N CYS A 28 -3.87 -13.68 -22.07
CA CYS A 28 -4.11 -14.30 -23.37
C CYS A 28 -3.37 -13.55 -24.49
N LEU A 29 -3.47 -12.22 -24.51
CA LEU A 29 -2.77 -11.39 -25.49
C LEU A 29 -1.24 -11.49 -25.36
N HIS A 30 -0.72 -11.46 -24.12
CA HIS A 30 0.70 -11.64 -23.85
C HIS A 30 1.22 -12.98 -24.41
N ASN A 31 0.52 -14.07 -24.11
CA ASN A 31 0.89 -15.41 -24.56
C ASN A 31 0.81 -15.53 -26.09
N TYR A 32 -0.23 -14.95 -26.70
CA TYR A 32 -0.39 -14.92 -28.15
C TYR A 32 0.80 -14.23 -28.83
N ILE A 33 1.20 -13.04 -28.37
CA ILE A 33 2.32 -12.30 -28.97
C ILE A 33 3.64 -13.04 -28.73
N LYS A 34 3.86 -13.60 -27.53
CA LYS A 34 5.06 -14.39 -27.22
C LYS A 34 5.19 -15.62 -28.12
N LYS A 35 4.07 -16.29 -28.41
CA LYS A 35 4.03 -17.43 -29.33
C LYS A 35 4.29 -16.99 -30.77
N ALA A 36 3.71 -15.87 -31.21
CA ALA A 36 3.94 -15.34 -32.55
C ALA A 36 5.40 -14.94 -32.79
N GLU A 37 6.10 -14.46 -31.76
CA GLU A 37 7.52 -14.09 -31.85
C GLU A 37 8.49 -15.23 -31.47
N GLN A 38 7.99 -16.44 -31.19
CA GLN A 38 8.83 -17.55 -30.72
C GLN A 38 9.91 -17.94 -31.74
N ASP A 39 9.53 -18.02 -33.01
CA ASP A 39 10.41 -18.42 -34.12
C ASP A 39 11.08 -17.23 -34.82
N THR A 40 10.84 -16.01 -34.34
CA THR A 40 11.43 -14.80 -34.91
C THR A 40 12.80 -14.54 -34.31
N LEU A 41 13.82 -14.31 -35.16
CA LEU A 41 15.18 -13.98 -34.72
C LEU A 41 15.25 -12.68 -33.89
N VAL A 42 14.39 -11.71 -34.20
CA VAL A 42 14.31 -10.42 -33.50
C VAL A 42 13.00 -10.34 -32.70
N LYS A 43 13.10 -10.48 -31.38
CA LYS A 43 11.95 -10.35 -30.46
C LYS A 43 11.68 -8.88 -30.17
N ARG A 44 10.55 -8.34 -30.66
CA ARG A 44 10.17 -6.94 -30.47
C ARG A 44 9.29 -6.73 -29.25
N TYR A 45 8.50 -7.74 -28.87
CA TYR A 45 7.60 -7.70 -27.73
C TYR A 45 8.25 -8.10 -26.41
N CYS A 46 9.25 -8.97 -26.42
CA CYS A 46 9.97 -9.34 -25.20
C CYS A 46 11.40 -9.75 -25.54
N GLY A 47 12.28 -8.76 -25.63
CA GLY A 47 13.72 -8.95 -25.82
C GLY A 47 14.34 -9.81 -24.70
N SER A 48 15.56 -10.29 -24.94
CA SER A 48 16.29 -11.16 -23.99
C SER A 48 16.53 -10.49 -22.63
N SER A 49 16.72 -9.17 -22.59
CA SER A 49 16.92 -8.37 -21.38
C SER A 49 15.60 -7.84 -20.78
N PHE A 50 14.45 -8.10 -21.40
CA PHE A 50 13.20 -7.46 -20.98
C PHE A 50 12.66 -8.04 -19.67
N ALA A 51 12.63 -9.37 -19.54
CA ALA A 51 12.17 -10.06 -18.34
C ALA A 51 13.33 -10.25 -17.35
N ASP A 52 13.01 -10.50 -16.08
CA ASP A 52 14.00 -10.88 -15.09
C ASP A 52 14.65 -12.22 -15.50
N ALA A 53 15.98 -12.31 -15.36
CA ALA A 53 16.74 -13.52 -15.66
C ALA A 53 17.48 -13.98 -14.41
N ASP A 54 17.65 -15.28 -14.23
CA ASP A 54 18.51 -15.84 -13.20
C ASP A 54 19.74 -16.44 -13.88
N VAL A 55 20.92 -15.98 -13.48
CA VAL A 55 22.20 -16.52 -13.91
C VAL A 55 22.94 -17.00 -12.67
N ASN A 56 23.03 -18.33 -12.52
CA ASN A 56 23.76 -18.99 -11.44
C ASN A 56 23.32 -18.54 -10.04
N GLY A 57 22.01 -18.35 -9.81
CA GLY A 57 21.44 -17.91 -8.54
C GLY A 57 21.54 -16.39 -8.33
N THR A 58 22.03 -15.65 -9.32
CA THR A 58 22.03 -14.18 -9.32
C THR A 58 20.88 -13.68 -10.18
N LEU A 59 19.92 -13.01 -9.54
CA LEU A 59 18.82 -12.34 -10.21
C LEU A 59 19.34 -11.11 -10.97
N ILE A 60 19.19 -11.13 -12.29
CA ILE A 60 19.41 -10.00 -13.19
C ILE A 60 18.06 -9.30 -13.40
N PRO A 61 17.90 -8.05 -12.94
CA PRO A 61 16.65 -7.31 -13.13
C PRO A 61 16.39 -7.01 -14.61
N GLY A 62 15.18 -7.27 -15.08
CA GLY A 62 14.76 -7.00 -16.45
C GLY A 62 14.40 -5.53 -16.71
N GLU A 63 14.50 -5.13 -17.98
CA GLU A 63 14.23 -3.76 -18.44
C GLU A 63 12.77 -3.31 -18.26
N TRP A 64 11.82 -4.23 -18.05
CA TRP A 64 10.41 -3.90 -17.81
C TRP A 64 10.21 -2.89 -16.67
N ARG A 65 11.14 -2.84 -15.71
CA ARG A 65 11.14 -1.88 -14.58
C ARG A 65 11.33 -0.42 -15.03
N ASN A 66 11.94 -0.21 -16.19
CA ASN A 66 12.13 1.12 -16.78
C ASN A 66 10.88 1.63 -17.50
N GLU A 67 9.99 0.74 -17.95
CA GLU A 67 8.72 1.12 -18.59
C GLU A 67 7.65 1.56 -17.58
N ALA A 68 7.76 1.12 -16.32
CA ALA A 68 6.83 1.46 -15.26
C ALA A 68 6.99 2.95 -14.83
N PRO A 69 5.93 3.78 -14.91
CA PRO A 69 5.97 5.16 -14.45
C PRO A 69 6.44 5.26 -13.01
N SER A 70 7.13 6.35 -12.67
CA SER A 70 7.63 6.65 -11.32
C SER A 70 6.54 6.65 -10.26
N GLN A 71 5.29 6.88 -10.67
CA GLN A 71 4.09 6.87 -9.82
C GLN A 71 3.16 5.68 -10.12
N SER A 72 3.66 4.58 -10.66
CA SER A 72 2.84 3.37 -10.90
C SER A 72 2.73 2.50 -9.64
N ALA A 73 1.73 1.61 -9.61
CA ALA A 73 1.57 0.62 -8.54
C ALA A 73 2.62 -0.50 -8.59
N LEU A 74 3.41 -0.56 -9.68
CA LEU A 74 4.34 -1.65 -9.99
C LEU A 74 5.76 -1.37 -9.48
N ARG A 75 6.02 -0.21 -8.88
CA ARG A 75 7.31 0.12 -8.27
C ARG A 75 7.32 -0.25 -6.79
N SER A 76 8.51 -0.54 -6.27
CA SER A 76 8.72 -0.76 -4.84
C SER A 76 8.13 0.40 -4.05
N ILE A 77 7.46 0.10 -2.93
CA ILE A 77 6.84 1.12 -2.06
C ILE A 77 7.88 2.17 -1.65
N THR A 78 9.12 1.74 -1.36
CA THR A 78 10.25 2.58 -0.97
C THR A 78 10.71 3.53 -2.08
N GLU A 79 10.61 3.11 -3.35
CA GLU A 79 10.98 3.91 -4.52
C GLU A 79 9.82 4.74 -5.05
N SER A 80 8.59 4.32 -4.76
CA SER A 80 7.39 4.99 -5.23
C SER A 80 7.28 6.33 -4.48
N LYS A 81 7.48 7.44 -5.19
CA LYS A 81 7.09 8.79 -4.71
C LYS A 81 5.57 8.93 -4.59
N ARG A 82 4.81 7.84 -4.75
CA ARG A 82 3.40 7.81 -4.39
C ARG A 82 3.34 8.18 -2.92
N ARG A 83 2.72 9.32 -2.63
CA ARG A 83 2.17 9.57 -1.31
C ARG A 83 1.14 8.48 -1.06
N ILE A 84 1.57 7.35 -0.52
CA ILE A 84 0.72 6.46 0.26
C ILE A 84 0.40 7.31 1.48
N ARG A 85 -0.53 8.26 1.31
CA ARG A 85 -1.18 8.92 2.42
C ARG A 85 -1.90 7.79 3.12
N THR A 86 -1.23 7.16 4.08
CA THR A 86 -1.87 6.85 5.34
C THR A 86 -2.70 8.07 5.63
N ARG A 87 -4.01 7.89 5.77
CA ARG A 87 -4.90 8.96 6.23
C ARG A 87 -4.39 9.33 7.62
N ASN A 88 -3.34 10.15 7.68
CA ASN A 88 -2.97 10.90 8.85
C ASN A 88 -4.28 11.56 9.19
N HIS A 89 -4.84 11.16 10.33
CA HIS A 89 -5.90 11.90 10.99
C HIS A 89 -5.52 13.37 10.79
N THR A 90 -6.38 14.14 10.10
CA THR A 90 -6.03 15.50 9.64
C THR A 90 -5.33 16.18 10.81
N GLN A 91 -4.15 16.77 10.64
CA GLN A 91 -3.36 17.29 11.78
C GLN A 91 -4.25 18.07 12.75
N ASN A 92 -5.18 18.85 12.21
CA ASN A 92 -6.27 19.52 12.91
C ASN A 92 -7.04 18.63 13.90
N ALA A 93 -7.48 17.44 13.51
CA ALA A 93 -8.24 16.54 14.36
C ALA A 93 -7.38 15.87 15.45
N THR A 94 -6.07 15.73 15.25
CA THR A 94 -5.13 15.38 16.33
C THR A 94 -4.97 16.56 17.29
N THR A 95 -4.75 17.77 16.76
CA THR A 95 -4.66 19.01 17.55
C THR A 95 -5.92 19.25 18.39
N TYR A 96 -7.11 19.06 17.82
CA TYR A 96 -8.38 19.18 18.55
C TYR A 96 -8.51 18.13 19.66
N ARG A 97 -8.08 16.89 19.40
CA ARG A 97 -8.09 15.82 20.42
C ARG A 97 -7.16 16.18 21.57
N ASP A 98 -5.95 16.64 21.28
CA ASP A 98 -4.97 17.02 22.30
C ASP A 98 -5.40 18.25 23.09
N TYR A 99 -6.00 19.24 22.42
CA TYR A 99 -6.59 20.41 23.07
C TYR A 99 -7.69 20.03 24.07
N ILE A 100 -8.66 19.21 23.64
CA ILE A 100 -9.75 18.75 24.53
C ILE A 100 -9.18 17.94 25.69
N LYS A 101 -8.23 17.05 25.42
CA LYS A 101 -7.53 16.28 26.46
C LYS A 101 -6.88 17.20 27.50
N GLN A 102 -6.14 18.23 27.06
CA GLN A 102 -5.48 19.16 27.98
C GLN A 102 -6.50 19.97 28.78
N TYR A 103 -7.56 20.46 28.13
CA TYR A 103 -8.60 21.24 28.81
C TYR A 103 -9.32 20.43 29.89
N VAL A 104 -9.78 19.23 29.55
CA VAL A 104 -10.55 18.36 30.48
C VAL A 104 -9.69 17.87 31.66
N ASN A 105 -8.36 17.83 31.51
CA ASN A 105 -7.43 17.50 32.60
C ASN A 105 -6.79 18.74 33.26
N SER A 106 -7.20 19.96 32.89
CA SER A 106 -6.72 21.20 33.53
C SER A 106 -7.54 21.53 34.77
N ASP A 107 -7.00 22.37 35.65
CA ASP A 107 -7.68 22.82 36.86
C ASP A 107 -9.03 23.53 36.59
N ILE A 108 -9.21 24.07 35.38
CA ILE A 108 -10.42 24.79 34.97
C ILE A 108 -11.48 23.84 34.38
N GLY A 109 -11.04 22.85 33.60
CA GLY A 109 -11.93 21.94 32.86
C GLY A 109 -12.14 20.58 33.51
N SER A 110 -11.36 20.26 34.55
CA SER A 110 -11.54 19.05 35.35
C SER A 110 -12.73 19.21 36.29
N VAL A 111 -13.45 18.11 36.51
CA VAL A 111 -14.66 18.09 37.33
C VAL A 111 -14.53 17.04 38.45
N PRO A 112 -15.05 17.31 39.67
CA PRO A 112 -14.76 16.49 40.85
C PRO A 112 -15.14 15.00 40.73
N TRP A 113 -16.10 14.66 39.87
CA TRP A 113 -16.54 13.28 39.67
C TRP A 113 -15.62 12.47 38.75
N GLN A 114 -14.70 13.10 38.03
CA GLN A 114 -13.66 12.38 37.26
C GLN A 114 -12.72 11.62 38.20
N ASP A 115 -12.35 12.23 39.33
CA ASP A 115 -11.52 11.60 40.35
C ASP A 115 -12.23 10.42 41.03
N LEU A 116 -13.56 10.49 41.17
CA LEU A 116 -14.36 9.37 41.69
C LEU A 116 -14.31 8.16 40.75
N ALA A 117 -14.35 8.40 39.43
CA ALA A 117 -14.23 7.34 38.43
C ALA A 117 -12.81 6.73 38.46
N ILE A 118 -11.76 7.55 38.51
CA ILE A 118 -10.36 7.09 38.57
C ILE A 118 -10.11 6.28 39.85
N ASN A 119 -10.52 6.80 41.02
CA ASN A 119 -10.35 6.11 42.30
C ASN A 119 -11.09 4.78 42.35
N LYS A 120 -12.27 4.66 41.73
CA LYS A 120 -13.00 3.39 41.63
C LYS A 120 -12.21 2.31 40.89
N TYR A 121 -11.48 2.67 39.82
CA TYR A 121 -10.65 1.73 39.07
C TYR A 121 -9.34 1.39 39.82
N LEU A 122 -8.71 2.37 40.48
CA LEU A 122 -7.52 2.15 41.29
C LEU A 122 -7.80 1.25 42.50
N LEU A 123 -8.93 1.46 43.20
CA LEU A 123 -9.36 0.57 44.29
C LEU A 123 -9.60 -0.85 43.78
N LYS A 124 -10.24 -1.00 42.62
CA LYS A 124 -10.49 -2.32 42.01
C LYS A 124 -9.19 -3.04 41.63
N LEU A 125 -8.18 -2.33 41.13
CA LEU A 125 -6.85 -2.89 40.85
C LEU A 125 -6.10 -3.26 42.13
N LEU A 126 -6.15 -2.43 43.17
CA LEU A 126 -5.54 -2.74 44.47
C LEU A 126 -6.21 -3.95 45.16
N THR A 127 -7.52 -4.13 45.00
CA THR A 127 -8.22 -5.32 45.51
C THR A 127 -7.80 -6.60 44.77
N ILE A 128 -7.50 -6.51 43.47
CA ILE A 128 -7.01 -7.66 42.69
C ILE A 128 -5.57 -8.02 43.14
N ILE A 129 -4.70 -7.02 43.33
CA ILE A 129 -3.30 -7.23 43.73
C ILE A 129 -3.20 -7.78 45.17
N LYS A 130 -4.08 -7.38 46.08
CA LYS A 130 -4.11 -7.89 47.47
C LYS A 130 -4.69 -9.30 47.61
N ASN A 131 -5.30 -9.86 46.56
CA ASN A 131 -5.88 -11.21 46.54
C ASN A 131 -5.05 -12.20 45.69
N ILE A 132 -3.82 -11.83 45.34
CA ILE A 132 -2.76 -12.70 44.77
C ILE A 132 -1.69 -12.83 45.85
#